data_AF-A0A8B7ZYB4-F1
#
_entry.id   AF-A0A8B7ZYB4-F1
#
_cell.length_a   1.000
_cell.length_b   1.000
_cell.length_c   1.000
_cell.angle_alpha   90.00
_cell.angle_beta   90.00
_cell.angle_gamma   90.00
#
_symmetry.space_group_name_H-M   'P 1'
#
loop_
_entity.id
_entity.type
_entity.pdbx_description
1 polymer ?
#
loop_
_entity_poly.entity_id
_entity_poly.type
_entity_poly.pdbx_seq_one_letter_code
_entity_poly.pdbx_strand_id
1 'polypeptide(L)'
;MAAMWRAQHVKLLRYDWWCHQYFQRLGIPVAPYYPIIGNVHEWLTKGNNNFGEECIKKYGKVVGIYKFRDPLLYVSDIDIVKKVLVTDFSKFPNHWDIPALGFPLNMAPTYMKGQRWKDIRAINTSTFTTSKLRQMVGIFSDCCDPLIKNLEKAHTHNKPLEAKK
;
A
#
# COMPACT_ATOMS: atom_id res chain seq x y z
N MET A 1 0.28 43.91 8.71
CA MET A 1 0.02 42.76 7.80
C MET A 1 1.25 41.86 7.63
N ALA A 2 2.40 42.33 7.12
CA ALA A 2 3.58 41.47 6.87
C ALA A 2 4.17 40.75 8.11
N ALA A 3 4.17 41.39 9.29
CA ALA A 3 4.64 40.78 10.53
C ALA A 3 3.74 39.63 11.02
N MET A 4 2.43 39.73 10.77
CA MET A 4 1.45 38.70 11.14
C MET A 4 1.61 37.43 10.29
N TRP A 5 1.85 37.60 8.99
CA TRP A 5 2.18 36.49 8.09
C TRP A 5 3.49 35.80 8.50
N ARG A 6 4.55 36.56 8.81
CA ARG A 6 5.83 36.00 9.28
C ARG A 6 5.67 35.17 10.57
N ALA A 7 4.91 35.68 11.54
CA ALA A 7 4.64 34.94 12.78
C ALA A 7 3.86 33.64 12.54
N GLN A 8 2.91 33.65 11.60
CA GLN A 8 2.15 32.46 11.24
C GLN A 8 3.02 31.40 10.56
N HIS A 9 3.90 31.79 9.63
CA HIS A 9 4.82 30.86 8.98
C HIS A 9 5.80 30.23 9.96
N VAL A 10 6.34 30.99 10.92
CA VAL A 10 7.24 30.46 11.95
C VAL A 10 6.52 29.42 12.83
N LYS A 11 5.26 29.67 13.21
CA LYS A 11 4.45 28.70 13.96
C LYS A 11 4.23 27.41 13.17
N LEU A 12 3.91 27.52 11.87
CA LEU A 12 3.70 26.37 10.99
C LEU A 12 4.97 25.54 10.82
N LEU A 13 6.12 26.17 10.60
CA LEU A 13 7.41 25.48 10.47
C LEU A 13 7.82 24.79 11.77
N ARG A 14 7.60 25.45 12.92
CA ARG A 14 7.88 24.84 14.24
C ARG A 14 6.97 23.65 14.52
N TYR A 15 5.70 23.73 14.13
CA TYR A 15 4.76 22.61 14.24
C TYR A 15 5.16 21.45 13.31
N ASP A 16 5.51 21.75 12.07
CA ASP A 16 5.98 20.78 11.09
C ASP A 16 7.23 20.04 11.59
N TRP A 17 8.20 20.80 12.11
CA TRP A 17 9.39 20.23 12.76
C TRP A 17 9.03 19.31 13.92
N TRP A 18 8.09 19.71 14.77
CA TRP A 18 7.65 18.91 15.91
C TRP A 18 7.00 17.58 15.47
N CYS A 19 6.17 17.58 14.42
CA CYS A 19 5.60 16.35 13.84
C CYS A 19 6.68 15.40 13.34
N HIS A 20 7.70 15.94 12.66
CA HIS A 20 8.80 15.17 12.10
C HIS A 20 9.84 14.69 13.13
N GLN A 21 9.63 14.97 14.42
CA GLN A 21 10.43 14.40 15.51
C GLN A 21 9.84 13.11 16.11
N TYR A 22 8.68 12.64 15.61
CA TYR A 22 7.96 11.50 16.17
C TYR A 22 8.82 10.24 16.29
N PHE A 23 9.49 9.81 15.22
CA PHE A 23 10.30 8.58 15.24
C PHE A 23 11.60 8.73 16.03
N GLN A 24 12.21 9.90 16.02
CA GLN A 24 13.42 10.20 16.79
C GLN A 24 13.13 10.10 18.30
N ARG A 25 11.94 10.50 18.75
CA ARG A 25 11.50 10.31 20.15
C ARG A 25 11.29 8.84 20.52
N LEU A 26 11.00 8.00 19.54
CA LEU A 26 10.84 6.55 19.72
C LEU A 26 12.16 5.78 19.51
N GLY A 27 13.25 6.46 19.15
CA GLY A 27 14.54 5.82 18.83
C GLY A 27 14.52 5.00 17.54
N ILE A 28 13.57 5.25 16.64
CA ILE A 28 13.43 4.53 15.36
C ILE A 28 14.24 5.29 14.28
N PRO A 29 15.06 4.60 13.47
CA PRO A 29 15.81 5.25 12.39
C PRO A 29 14.86 5.78 11.32
N VAL A 30 15.17 6.96 10.78
CA VAL A 30 14.30 7.68 9.83
C VAL A 30 15.06 7.92 8.52
N ALA A 31 14.41 7.65 7.39
CA ALA A 31 14.96 7.99 6.09
C ALA A 31 14.99 9.52 5.90
N PRO A 32 16.03 10.12 5.28
CA PRO A 32 16.07 11.54 4.99
C PRO A 32 14.82 12.02 4.26
N TYR A 33 14.23 13.13 4.70
CA TYR A 33 12.97 13.65 4.19
C TYR A 33 13.04 15.16 3.97
N TYR A 34 12.17 15.67 3.10
CA TYR A 34 12.03 17.11 2.86
C TYR A 34 11.03 17.72 3.85
N PRO A 35 11.26 18.93 4.37
CA PRO A 35 10.27 19.62 5.21
C PRO A 35 8.92 19.74 4.51
N ILE A 36 7.81 19.68 5.26
CA ILE A 36 6.41 19.75 4.79
C ILE A 36 5.96 18.55 3.93
N ILE A 37 6.77 18.12 2.95
CA ILE A 37 6.43 17.10 1.97
C ILE A 37 6.78 15.69 2.47
N GLY A 38 7.77 15.57 3.35
CA GLY A 38 8.28 14.29 3.83
C GLY A 38 9.04 13.55 2.73
N ASN A 39 8.73 12.27 2.57
CA ASN A 39 9.31 11.34 1.58
C ASN A 39 8.45 11.19 0.32
N VAL A 40 7.41 12.01 0.13
CA VAL A 40 6.50 11.90 -1.02
C VAL A 40 7.24 12.01 -2.35
N HIS A 41 8.27 12.84 -2.43
CA HIS A 41 9.08 12.97 -3.65
C HIS A 41 9.74 11.65 -4.04
N GLU A 42 10.47 11.02 -3.11
CA GLU A 42 11.12 9.71 -3.33
C GLU A 42 10.10 8.63 -3.67
N TRP A 43 8.94 8.66 -3.02
CA TRP A 43 7.86 7.73 -3.28
C TRP A 43 7.31 7.86 -4.71
N LEU A 44 7.14 9.09 -5.21
CA LEU A 44 6.65 9.35 -6.57
C LEU A 44 7.69 9.07 -7.65
N THR A 45 8.97 9.30 -7.39
CA THR A 45 10.04 9.12 -8.39
C THR A 45 10.52 7.67 -8.49
N LYS A 46 10.74 7.00 -7.36
CA LYS A 46 11.27 5.62 -7.32
C LYS A 46 10.19 4.56 -7.25
N GLY A 47 8.98 4.93 -6.81
CA GLY A 47 7.91 4.01 -6.47
C GLY A 47 8.07 3.41 -5.06
N ASN A 48 6.96 2.94 -4.47
CA ASN A 48 6.91 2.49 -3.08
C ASN A 48 7.90 1.34 -2.78
N ASN A 49 7.95 0.34 -3.69
CA ASN A 49 8.68 -0.90 -3.43
C ASN A 49 10.19 -0.65 -3.45
N ASN A 50 10.68 0.02 -4.49
CA ASN A 50 12.10 0.34 -4.63
C ASN A 50 12.58 1.23 -3.48
N PHE A 51 11.81 2.28 -3.16
CA PHE A 51 12.15 3.17 -2.04
C PHE A 51 12.15 2.44 -0.70
N GLY A 52 11.14 1.58 -0.45
CA GLY A 52 11.07 0.76 0.75
C GLY A 52 12.26 -0.19 0.88
N GLU A 53 12.62 -0.88 -0.21
CA GLU A 53 13.79 -1.76 -0.23
C GLU A 53 15.10 -1.02 0.04
N GLU A 54 15.32 0.14 -0.60
CA GLU A 54 16.49 0.99 -0.34
C GLU A 54 16.56 1.41 1.12
N CYS A 55 15.43 1.84 1.70
CA CYS A 55 15.35 2.22 3.10
C CYS A 55 15.70 1.05 4.02
N ILE A 56 15.13 -0.12 3.78
CA ILE A 56 15.37 -1.31 4.60
C ILE A 56 16.83 -1.74 4.51
N LYS A 57 17.41 -1.74 3.30
CA LYS A 57 18.82 -2.09 3.07
C LYS A 57 19.77 -1.13 3.79
N LYS A 58 19.43 0.16 3.86
CA LYS A 58 20.31 1.20 4.41
C LYS A 58 20.15 1.43 5.92
N TYR A 59 18.92 1.38 6.43
CA TYR A 59 18.59 1.78 7.81
C TYR A 59 18.13 0.61 8.69
N GLY A 60 17.99 -0.59 8.13
CA GLY A 60 17.64 -1.81 8.85
C GLY A 60 16.18 -2.23 8.69
N LYS A 61 15.75 -3.18 9.50
CA LYS A 61 14.45 -3.86 9.31
C LYS A 61 13.22 -3.02 9.65
N VAL A 62 13.39 -1.93 10.39
CA VAL A 62 12.30 -1.05 10.83
C VAL A 62 12.74 0.38 10.58
N VAL A 63 12.03 1.08 9.69
CA VAL A 63 12.43 2.42 9.23
C VAL A 63 11.22 3.34 9.19
N GLY A 64 11.33 4.49 9.86
CA GLY A 64 10.35 5.56 9.79
C GLY A 64 10.48 6.38 8.52
N ILE A 65 9.35 6.72 7.91
CA ILE A 65 9.23 7.68 6.82
C ILE A 65 8.06 8.62 7.11
N TYR A 66 7.98 9.74 6.39
CA TYR A 66 6.88 10.68 6.52
C TYR A 66 6.16 10.86 5.19
N LYS A 67 4.84 10.80 5.19
CA LYS A 67 4.03 11.33 4.09
C LYS A 67 3.43 12.64 4.55
N PHE A 68 3.90 13.75 3.99
CA PHE A 68 3.65 15.05 4.60
C PHE A 68 4.03 15.02 6.09
N ARG A 69 3.05 15.15 6.99
CA ARG A 69 3.25 15.08 8.45
C ARG A 69 2.88 13.72 9.05
N ASP A 70 2.32 12.81 8.24
CA ASP A 70 1.85 11.51 8.72
C ASP A 70 3.05 10.58 8.88
N PRO A 71 3.32 10.07 10.10
CA PRO A 71 4.38 9.11 10.33
C PRO A 71 3.98 7.74 9.79
N LEU A 72 4.84 7.13 8.99
CA LEU A 72 4.66 5.79 8.44
C LEU A 72 5.88 4.93 8.77
N LEU A 73 5.64 3.64 8.94
CA LEU A 73 6.67 2.70 9.34
C LEU A 73 6.81 1.60 8.28
N TYR A 74 8.00 1.49 7.68
CA TYR A 74 8.38 0.29 6.96
C TYR A 74 8.87 -0.76 7.94
N VAL A 75 8.34 -1.98 7.80
CA VAL A 75 8.67 -3.12 8.64
C VAL A 75 8.95 -4.31 7.74
N SER A 76 10.16 -4.85 7.82
CA SER A 76 10.57 -6.10 7.17
C SER A 76 10.89 -7.23 8.14
N ASP A 77 10.75 -6.98 9.45
CA ASP A 77 10.91 -8.01 10.46
C ASP A 77 9.66 -8.90 10.55
N ILE A 78 9.85 -10.22 10.34
CA ILE A 78 8.76 -11.19 10.25
C ILE A 78 7.97 -11.30 11.56
N ASP A 79 8.61 -11.12 12.72
CA ASP A 79 7.94 -11.25 14.01
C ASP A 79 7.00 -10.07 14.24
N ILE A 80 7.44 -8.87 13.86
CA ILE A 80 6.61 -7.66 13.92
C ILE A 80 5.47 -7.74 12.91
N VAL A 81 5.75 -8.17 11.66
CA VAL A 81 4.72 -8.33 10.63
C VAL A 81 3.66 -9.34 11.06
N LYS A 82 4.07 -10.50 11.57
CA LYS A 82 3.14 -11.52 12.11
C LYS A 82 2.33 -10.97 13.27
N LYS A 83 2.96 -10.20 14.16
CA LYS A 83 2.27 -9.57 15.28
C LYS A 83 1.19 -8.61 14.80
N VAL A 84 1.49 -7.71 13.87
CA VAL A 84 0.55 -6.71 13.35
C VAL A 84 -0.57 -7.36 12.52
N LEU A 85 -0.25 -8.29 11.63
CA LEU A 85 -1.20 -8.85 10.67
C LEU A 85 -2.02 -10.02 11.23
N VAL A 86 -1.54 -10.71 12.27
CA VAL A 86 -2.18 -11.92 12.80
C VAL A 86 -2.49 -11.80 14.28
N THR A 87 -1.47 -11.68 15.14
CA THR A 87 -1.65 -11.77 16.60
C THR A 87 -2.47 -10.62 17.18
N ASP A 88 -2.14 -9.39 16.79
CA ASP A 88 -2.73 -8.14 17.25
C ASP A 88 -3.62 -7.51 16.16
N PHE A 89 -4.17 -8.31 15.24
CA PHE A 89 -4.97 -7.81 14.11
C PHE A 89 -6.14 -6.90 14.56
N SER A 90 -6.72 -7.16 15.73
CA SER A 90 -7.80 -6.34 16.30
C SER A 90 -7.42 -4.87 16.52
N LYS A 91 -6.12 -4.57 16.71
CA LYS A 91 -5.59 -3.20 16.84
C LYS A 91 -5.35 -2.52 15.50
N PHE A 92 -5.23 -3.29 14.41
CA PHE A 92 -4.95 -2.81 13.06
C PHE A 92 -6.02 -3.27 12.03
N PRO A 93 -7.32 -2.98 12.27
CA PRO A 93 -8.39 -3.56 11.45
C PRO A 93 -8.57 -2.90 10.07
N ASN A 94 -7.98 -1.72 9.85
CA ASN A 94 -8.26 -0.89 8.67
C ASN A 94 -7.01 -0.72 7.81
N HIS A 95 -7.21 -0.70 6.49
CA HIS A 95 -6.18 -0.32 5.53
C HIS A 95 -5.94 1.18 5.51
N TRP A 96 -4.89 1.58 4.81
CA TRP A 96 -4.59 2.98 4.48
C TRP A 96 -5.82 3.67 3.87
N ASP A 97 -6.12 4.90 4.30
CA ASP A 97 -7.22 5.70 3.74
C ASP A 97 -6.82 6.52 2.51
N ILE A 98 -7.62 6.45 1.44
CA ILE A 98 -7.43 7.26 0.24
C ILE A 98 -8.63 8.23 0.13
N PRO A 99 -8.51 9.46 0.66
CA PRO A 99 -9.65 10.39 0.73
C PRO A 99 -10.25 10.77 -0.62
N ALA A 100 -9.46 10.68 -1.69
CA ALA A 100 -9.91 10.99 -3.06
C ALA A 100 -10.67 9.84 -3.74
N LEU A 101 -10.84 8.70 -3.07
CA LEU A 101 -11.50 7.55 -3.65
C LEU A 101 -13.01 7.75 -3.66
N GLY A 102 -13.58 8.01 -4.85
CA GLY A 102 -15.01 8.19 -5.04
C GLY A 102 -15.81 6.89 -5.02
N PHE A 103 -17.13 7.03 -4.97
CA PHE A 103 -18.06 5.92 -5.23
C PHE A 103 -17.94 5.47 -6.70
N PRO A 104 -17.94 4.14 -7.01
CA PRO A 104 -18.14 3.02 -6.09
C PRO A 104 -16.86 2.41 -5.50
N LEU A 105 -15.68 2.92 -5.82
CA LEU A 105 -14.40 2.31 -5.42
C LEU A 105 -14.19 2.33 -3.90
N ASN A 106 -14.69 3.35 -3.20
CA ASN A 106 -14.69 3.40 -1.74
C ASN A 106 -15.48 2.27 -1.05
N MET A 107 -16.32 1.55 -1.80
CA MET A 107 -17.07 0.39 -1.33
C MET A 107 -16.34 -0.94 -1.55
N ALA A 108 -15.15 -0.92 -2.15
CA ALA A 108 -14.37 -2.13 -2.32
C ALA A 108 -13.87 -2.66 -0.95
N PRO A 109 -13.77 -3.99 -0.77
CA PRO A 109 -13.28 -4.60 0.47
C PRO A 109 -11.88 -4.14 0.90
N THR A 110 -11.09 -3.57 -0.01
CA THR A 110 -9.76 -3.02 0.28
C THR A 110 -9.80 -1.67 0.98
N TYR A 111 -10.92 -0.94 0.90
CA TYR A 111 -11.05 0.43 1.45
C TYR A 111 -12.12 0.57 2.52
N MET A 112 -13.08 -0.36 2.58
CA MET A 112 -14.06 -0.40 3.65
C MET A 112 -13.40 -0.60 5.02
N LYS A 113 -14.01 -0.04 6.06
CA LYS A 113 -13.50 -0.05 7.44
C LYS A 113 -14.50 -0.72 8.38
N GLY A 114 -13.99 -1.28 9.48
CA GLY A 114 -14.80 -1.76 10.60
C GLY A 114 -15.77 -2.90 10.24
N GLN A 115 -16.99 -2.84 10.77
CA GLN A 115 -17.98 -3.94 10.65
C GLN A 115 -18.39 -4.20 9.19
N ARG A 116 -18.59 -3.14 8.41
CA ARG A 116 -18.96 -3.26 6.99
C ARG A 116 -17.95 -4.07 6.19
N TRP A 117 -16.66 -3.88 6.48
CA TRP A 117 -15.60 -4.69 5.89
C TRP A 117 -15.70 -6.16 6.28
N LYS A 118 -15.98 -6.45 7.56
CA LYS A 118 -16.15 -7.83 8.06
C LYS A 118 -17.31 -8.55 7.35
N ASP A 119 -18.44 -7.86 7.19
CA ASP A 119 -19.64 -8.44 6.59
C ASP A 119 -19.40 -8.79 5.11
N ILE A 120 -18.83 -7.85 4.34
CA ILE A 120 -18.52 -8.10 2.92
C ILE A 120 -17.41 -9.15 2.77
N ARG A 121 -16.41 -9.15 3.65
CA ARG A 121 -15.37 -10.18 3.66
C ARG A 121 -15.96 -11.57 3.91
N ALA A 122 -16.89 -11.71 4.86
CA ALA A 122 -17.55 -12.97 5.15
C ALA A 122 -18.30 -13.51 3.92
N ILE A 123 -19.02 -12.64 3.21
CA ILE A 123 -19.71 -12.99 1.97
C ILE A 123 -18.69 -13.45 0.92
N ASN A 124 -17.64 -12.66 0.67
CA ASN A 124 -16.64 -12.98 -0.35
C ASN A 124 -15.89 -14.29 -0.04
N THR A 125 -15.51 -14.52 1.22
CA THR A 125 -14.85 -15.76 1.64
C THR A 125 -15.74 -16.98 1.38
N SER A 126 -17.05 -16.87 1.56
CA SER A 126 -17.98 -17.97 1.26
C SER A 126 -18.12 -18.28 -0.24
N THR A 127 -17.72 -17.36 -1.13
CA THR A 127 -17.76 -17.54 -2.59
C THR A 127 -16.54 -18.28 -3.11
N PHE A 128 -15.38 -18.09 -2.49
CA PHE A 128 -14.11 -18.71 -2.91
C PHE A 128 -13.77 -19.98 -2.12
N THR A 129 -14.75 -20.84 -1.88
CA THR A 129 -14.49 -22.16 -1.27
C THR A 129 -13.91 -23.13 -2.30
N THR A 130 -13.16 -24.14 -1.84
CA THR A 130 -12.55 -25.14 -2.73
C THR A 130 -13.59 -25.85 -3.60
N SER A 131 -14.81 -26.08 -3.09
CA SER A 131 -15.89 -26.70 -3.87
C SER A 131 -16.37 -25.81 -5.00
N LYS A 132 -16.60 -24.51 -4.73
CA LYS A 132 -17.04 -23.54 -5.76
C LYS A 132 -15.93 -23.32 -6.79
N LEU A 133 -14.67 -23.23 -6.35
CA LEU A 133 -13.51 -23.13 -7.25
C LEU A 133 -13.40 -24.34 -8.18
N ARG A 134 -13.62 -25.56 -7.68
CA ARG A 134 -13.64 -26.76 -8.53
C ARG A 134 -14.71 -26.71 -9.62
N GLN A 135 -15.88 -26.16 -9.31
CA GLN A 135 -16.95 -25.99 -10.31
C GLN A 135 -16.57 -24.97 -11.40
N MET A 136 -15.74 -23.97 -11.08
CA MET A 136 -15.27 -22.95 -12.03
C MET A 136 -14.17 -23.46 -12.98
N VAL A 137 -13.54 -24.62 -12.69
CA VAL A 137 -12.42 -25.15 -13.49
C VAL A 137 -12.81 -25.36 -14.96
N GLY A 138 -14.04 -25.83 -15.22
CA GLY A 138 -14.52 -26.01 -16.60
C GLY A 138 -14.50 -24.69 -17.38
N ILE A 139 -15.07 -23.63 -16.80
CA ILE A 139 -15.11 -22.29 -17.40
C ILE A 139 -13.69 -21.74 -17.65
N PHE A 140 -12.76 -21.98 -16.72
CA PHE A 140 -11.36 -21.60 -16.91
C PHE A 140 -10.70 -22.37 -18.04
N SER A 141 -10.98 -23.67 -18.18
CA SER A 141 -10.49 -24.48 -19.30
C SER A 141 -11.00 -23.94 -20.64
N ASP A 142 -12.30 -23.62 -20.72
CA ASP A 142 -12.90 -23.07 -21.94
C ASP A 142 -12.28 -21.72 -22.34
N CYS A 143 -11.83 -20.92 -21.35
CA CYS A 143 -11.12 -19.67 -21.60
C CYS A 143 -9.65 -19.88 -22.00
N CYS A 144 -9.02 -20.96 -21.56
CA CYS A 144 -7.65 -21.33 -21.93
C CYS A 144 -7.57 -21.80 -23.39
N ASP A 145 -8.60 -22.44 -23.93
CA ASP A 145 -8.57 -22.98 -25.30
C ASP A 145 -8.34 -21.88 -26.37
N PRO A 146 -9.09 -20.75 -26.40
CA PRO A 146 -8.79 -19.63 -27.30
C PRO A 146 -7.40 -19.03 -27.07
N LEU A 147 -6.96 -18.95 -25.82
CA LEU A 147 -5.65 -18.42 -25.47
C LEU A 147 -4.54 -19.27 -26.09
N ILE A 148 -4.58 -20.60 -25.88
CA ILE A 148 -3.60 -21.55 -26.44
C ILE A 148 -3.59 -21.44 -27.97
N LYS A 149 -4.77 -21.42 -28.60
CA LYS A 149 -4.90 -21.30 -30.06
C LYS A 149 -4.28 -20.01 -30.61
N ASN A 150 -4.40 -18.90 -29.87
CA ASN A 150 -3.77 -17.64 -30.24
C ASN A 150 -2.25 -17.67 -30.06
N LEU A 151 -1.76 -18.33 -29.01
CA LEU A 151 -0.33 -18.55 -28.78
C LEU A 151 0.30 -19.42 -29.89
N GLU A 152 -0.38 -20.51 -30.27
CA GLU A 152 0.05 -21.39 -31.36
C GLU A 152 0.14 -20.65 -32.69
N LYS A 153 -0.88 -19.85 -33.04
CA LYS A 153 -0.86 -19.02 -34.25
C LYS A 153 0.30 -18.02 -34.26
N ALA A 154 0.57 -17.38 -33.12
CA ALA A 154 1.68 -16.44 -33.06
C ALA A 154 3.03 -17.15 -33.16
N HIS A 155 3.15 -18.36 -32.61
CA HIS A 155 4.34 -19.20 -32.76
C HIS A 155 4.57 -19.62 -34.23
N THR A 156 3.54 -20.10 -34.93
CA THR A 156 3.68 -20.50 -36.35
C THR A 156 4.05 -19.33 -37.27
N HIS A 157 3.58 -18.13 -36.97
CA HIS A 157 3.94 -16.91 -37.69
C HIS A 157 5.21 -16.22 -37.19
N ASN A 158 5.92 -16.82 -36.22
CA ASN A 158 7.12 -16.31 -35.58
C ASN A 158 6.98 -14.84 -35.12
N LYS A 159 5.78 -14.48 -34.64
CA LYS A 159 5.41 -13.12 -34.25
C LYS A 159 5.69 -12.93 -32.75
N PRO A 160 6.39 -11.84 -32.34
CA PRO A 160 6.53 -11.53 -30.93
C PRO A 160 5.16 -11.26 -30.29
N LEU A 161 4.90 -11.94 -29.17
CA LEU A 161 3.68 -11.82 -28.38
C LEU A 161 3.88 -10.85 -27.22
N GLU A 162 2.98 -9.89 -27.09
CA GLU A 162 2.89 -9.05 -25.89
C GLU A 162 1.99 -9.74 -24.86
N ALA A 163 2.57 -10.25 -23.79
CA ALA A 163 1.84 -11.03 -22.76
C ALA A 163 0.80 -10.22 -21.96
N LYS A 164 0.83 -8.89 -22.04
CA LYS A 164 -0.03 -7.98 -21.25
C LYS A 164 -1.21 -7.42 -22.06
N LYS A 165 -1.32 -7.75 -23.34
CA LYS A 165 -2.31 -7.14 -24.22
C LYS A 165 -3.68 -7.82 -24.11
#